data_AF-A0A4V3HXL4-F1
#
_entry.id   AF-A0A4V3HXL4-F1
#
_cell.length_a   1.000
_cell.length_b   1.000
_cell.length_c   1.000
_cell.angle_alpha   90.00
_cell.angle_beta   90.00
_cell.angle_gamma   90.00
#
_symmetry.space_group_name_H-M   'P 1'
#
loop_
_entity.id
_entity.type
_entity.pdbx_description
1 polymer ?
#
loop_
_entity_poly.entity_id
_entity_poly.type
_entity_poly.pdbx_seq_one_letter_code
_entity_poly.pdbx_strand_id
1 'polypeptide(L)'
;MMARTNTGLMTDNLMRLYQDVMEGALSCWLTEQNCPYLSPTKPSEQVVLHDNTTNASFANRIYHRVINLDKSLGSLGIRPLTSYEDRRTSKALHLSVMAFTAQWAQGSHRSRARYSSPTSPSDGQLSSGLEEEFDETVQQSFWNQARKVLDDCSEVNSFKLAFAELVFGLTQKRDARPETSHAFGKVNDWGESRKQVTMRIQQAFESDGHNTHLERGARRLHVLKRRVDSFERRTRPELAVRDDETAATSTERRTMELVFWLGVMFDTLSAAITERPVTVPDEESNKPKSLPIDTGNPSTSCTASQDWNDGFIINRHQKLAPLRWPCPTDAIARELRDAAPVKVLLFRKITRLQTLYNRGAGQPTIEDAIHDALSVYRHWNMTYGPLFQDCLQQHTSLPARVQSWYVCLLGHWLLAVMILADAISLMDNQGLSLPREACGRKAMDLVALLRRAGSCMVSDLARVSVPRDNEEGRLSAYHHAVREGALLTEPWTMVLIRSFAMAGTVLLDPAADTGSQDEELLRETFERCESCVRALWYLGRKSSLSRQVADILGESLRIERRYREGTSHGRLLGQIMAV
;
A
#
# COMPACT_ATOMS: atom_id res chain seq x y z
N MET A 1 -37.44 -12.94 -14.45
CA MET A 1 -36.41 -14.01 -14.48
C MET A 1 -35.08 -13.47 -15.01
N MET A 2 -35.06 -12.82 -16.19
CA MET A 2 -33.85 -12.23 -16.80
C MET A 2 -33.10 -11.17 -15.94
N ALA A 3 -33.82 -10.33 -15.19
CA ALA A 3 -33.17 -9.35 -14.30
C ALA A 3 -32.45 -10.00 -13.09
N ARG A 4 -32.93 -11.17 -12.62
CA ARG A 4 -32.31 -11.94 -11.54
C ARG A 4 -31.08 -12.72 -12.02
N THR A 5 -31.08 -13.19 -13.27
CA THR A 5 -29.93 -13.85 -13.88
C THR A 5 -28.81 -12.85 -14.21
N ASN A 6 -29.13 -11.65 -14.68
CA ASN A 6 -28.13 -10.60 -14.93
C ASN A 6 -27.47 -10.09 -13.64
N THR A 7 -28.25 -9.94 -12.55
CA THR A 7 -27.69 -9.55 -11.24
C THR A 7 -26.81 -10.63 -10.62
N GLY A 8 -27.16 -11.91 -10.79
CA GLY A 8 -26.31 -13.04 -10.39
C GLY A 8 -24.97 -13.06 -11.13
N LEU A 9 -25.00 -12.99 -12.46
CA LEU A 9 -23.78 -12.99 -13.30
C LEU A 9 -22.87 -11.79 -13.01
N MET A 10 -23.45 -10.60 -12.81
CA MET A 10 -22.69 -9.41 -12.42
C MET A 10 -22.01 -9.59 -11.06
N THR A 11 -22.72 -10.18 -10.08
CA THR A 11 -22.18 -10.44 -8.76
C THR A 11 -21.03 -11.45 -8.82
N ASP A 12 -21.17 -12.53 -9.59
CA ASP A 12 -20.10 -13.54 -9.76
C ASP A 12 -18.86 -12.94 -10.43
N ASN A 13 -19.06 -12.06 -11.42
CA ASN A 13 -17.97 -11.34 -12.09
C ASN A 13 -17.21 -10.42 -11.13
N LEU A 14 -17.94 -9.65 -10.32
CA LEU A 14 -17.35 -8.78 -9.30
C LEU A 14 -16.64 -9.60 -8.20
N MET A 15 -17.21 -10.72 -7.77
CA MET A 15 -16.55 -11.61 -6.79
C MET A 15 -15.27 -12.24 -7.35
N ARG A 16 -15.23 -12.57 -8.66
CA ARG A 16 -13.99 -13.01 -9.31
C ARG A 16 -12.93 -11.92 -9.32
N LEU A 17 -13.33 -10.69 -9.60
CA LEU A 17 -12.42 -9.56 -9.53
C LEU A 17 -11.91 -9.31 -8.09
N TYR A 18 -12.78 -9.43 -7.08
CA TYR A 18 -12.37 -9.37 -5.67
C TYR A 18 -11.34 -10.45 -5.34
N GLN A 19 -11.55 -11.68 -5.84
CA GLN A 19 -10.61 -12.78 -5.69
C GLN A 19 -9.25 -12.43 -6.31
N ASP A 20 -9.22 -11.96 -7.55
CA ASP A 20 -7.98 -11.75 -8.29
C ASP A 20 -7.18 -10.54 -7.78
N VAL A 21 -7.85 -9.55 -7.19
CA VAL A 21 -7.22 -8.32 -6.68
C VAL A 21 -6.97 -8.41 -5.17
N MET A 22 -8.03 -8.48 -4.36
CA MET A 22 -7.91 -8.38 -2.91
C MET A 22 -7.39 -9.68 -2.30
N GLU A 23 -8.07 -10.80 -2.51
CA GLU A 23 -7.64 -12.10 -1.95
C GLU A 23 -6.32 -12.58 -2.59
N GLY A 24 -6.11 -12.24 -3.86
CA GLY A 24 -4.84 -12.41 -4.57
C GLY A 24 -3.70 -11.72 -3.84
N ALA A 25 -3.84 -10.45 -3.45
CA ALA A 25 -2.84 -9.74 -2.66
C ALA A 25 -2.72 -10.29 -1.22
N LEU A 26 -3.84 -10.58 -0.55
CA LEU A 26 -3.86 -11.13 0.81
C LEU A 26 -3.16 -12.48 0.92
N SER A 27 -3.19 -13.31 -0.13
CA SER A 27 -2.46 -14.60 -0.14
C SER A 27 -0.93 -14.44 -0.03
N CYS A 28 -0.41 -13.24 -0.30
CA CYS A 28 0.97 -12.86 -0.03
C CYS A 28 1.11 -12.12 1.31
N TRP A 29 0.29 -11.10 1.54
CA TRP A 29 0.48 -10.20 2.69
C TRP A 29 0.03 -10.79 4.02
N LEU A 30 -0.95 -11.69 3.98
CA LEU A 30 -1.68 -12.16 5.15
C LEU A 30 -1.68 -13.69 5.21
N THR A 31 -0.63 -14.23 5.80
CA THR A 31 -0.46 -15.67 6.00
C THR A 31 -0.27 -16.00 7.47
N GLU A 32 -0.59 -17.23 7.86
CA GLU A 32 -0.29 -17.71 9.20
C GLU A 32 1.21 -17.63 9.51
N GLN A 33 2.05 -17.84 8.49
CA GLN A 33 3.49 -17.72 8.60
C GLN A 33 3.84 -16.28 9.01
N ASN A 34 3.53 -15.27 8.19
CA ASN A 34 4.01 -13.90 8.39
C ASN A 34 3.26 -13.04 9.42
N CYS A 35 2.30 -13.60 10.15
CA CYS A 35 1.53 -12.87 11.16
C CYS A 35 2.27 -12.78 12.52
N PRO A 36 2.63 -11.58 13.01
CA PRO A 36 3.34 -11.41 14.28
C PRO A 36 2.50 -11.74 15.53
N TYR A 37 1.18 -11.83 15.37
CA TYR A 37 0.27 -12.17 16.48
C TYR A 37 -0.07 -13.65 16.55
N LEU A 38 0.53 -14.49 15.71
CA LEU A 38 0.47 -15.94 15.87
C LEU A 38 1.74 -16.39 16.58
N SER A 39 1.63 -17.39 17.45
CA SER A 39 2.83 -18.00 18.03
C SER A 39 3.67 -18.57 16.88
N PRO A 40 5.00 -18.37 16.89
CA PRO A 40 5.86 -19.03 15.92
C PRO A 40 5.64 -20.53 16.07
N THR A 41 4.94 -21.14 15.12
CA THR A 41 4.94 -22.59 15.00
C THR A 41 6.39 -22.98 14.75
N LYS A 42 6.90 -23.97 15.49
CA LYS A 42 8.20 -24.58 15.15
C LYS A 42 8.18 -24.83 13.64
N PRO A 43 9.28 -24.59 12.91
CA PRO A 43 9.36 -24.96 11.51
C PRO A 43 9.17 -26.48 11.47
N SER A 44 7.93 -26.92 11.27
CA SER A 44 7.65 -28.30 11.01
C SER A 44 8.34 -28.56 9.69
N GLU A 45 9.33 -29.44 9.70
CA GLU A 45 9.78 -30.09 8.49
C GLU A 45 8.53 -30.47 7.70
N GLN A 46 8.41 -29.89 6.51
CA GLN A 46 7.60 -30.42 5.43
C GLN A 46 6.17 -30.81 5.83
N VAL A 47 5.35 -29.83 6.25
CA VAL A 47 4.00 -29.83 5.65
C VAL A 47 4.15 -29.09 4.32
N VAL A 48 4.64 -29.83 3.33
CA VAL A 48 4.34 -29.54 1.94
C VAL A 48 2.82 -29.60 1.85
N LEU A 49 2.15 -28.48 2.12
CA LEU A 49 0.91 -28.20 1.44
C LEU A 49 1.34 -28.15 -0.02
N HIS A 50 1.19 -29.27 -0.71
CA HIS A 50 1.23 -29.33 -2.15
C HIS A 50 0.25 -28.25 -2.62
N ASP A 51 0.76 -27.08 -3.01
CA ASP A 51 -0.03 -25.99 -3.57
C ASP A 51 -0.39 -26.30 -5.05
N ASN A 52 -0.58 -27.59 -5.34
CA ASN A 52 -1.01 -28.16 -6.63
C ASN A 52 -2.52 -28.47 -6.63
N THR A 53 -3.27 -28.12 -5.59
CA THR A 53 -4.73 -28.21 -5.62
C THR A 53 -5.33 -26.97 -6.27
N THR A 54 -5.69 -27.12 -7.55
CA THR A 54 -6.75 -26.38 -8.28
C THR A 54 -7.33 -25.14 -7.58
N ASN A 55 -7.16 -23.97 -8.21
CA ASN A 55 -7.61 -22.62 -7.84
C ASN A 55 -9.08 -22.46 -7.33
N ALA A 56 -9.92 -23.50 -7.37
CA ALA A 56 -11.32 -23.45 -6.96
C ALA A 56 -11.57 -23.73 -5.46
N SER A 57 -10.69 -24.45 -4.76
CA SER A 57 -10.98 -24.90 -3.37
C SER A 57 -10.70 -23.87 -2.26
N PHE A 58 -10.08 -22.73 -2.60
CA PHE A 58 -9.70 -21.66 -1.67
C PHE A 58 -10.09 -20.25 -2.13
N ALA A 59 -11.02 -20.12 -3.09
CA ALA A 59 -11.51 -18.82 -3.51
C ALA A 59 -12.15 -18.08 -2.33
N ASN A 60 -11.82 -16.79 -2.19
CA ASN A 60 -12.31 -15.88 -1.16
C ASN A 60 -12.07 -16.39 0.27
N ARG A 61 -10.88 -16.96 0.50
CA ARG A 61 -10.52 -17.60 1.78
C ARG A 61 -10.72 -16.68 2.97
N ILE A 62 -10.19 -15.45 2.94
CA ILE A 62 -10.30 -14.54 4.09
C ILE A 62 -11.74 -14.08 4.28
N TYR A 63 -12.44 -13.75 3.19
CA TYR A 63 -13.85 -13.41 3.19
C TYR A 63 -14.71 -14.49 3.88
N HIS A 64 -14.56 -15.76 3.50
CA HIS A 64 -15.30 -16.86 4.11
C HIS A 64 -14.90 -17.13 5.56
N ARG A 65 -13.61 -17.01 5.89
CA ARG A 65 -13.14 -17.17 7.27
C ARG A 65 -13.71 -16.10 8.20
N VAL A 66 -13.78 -14.85 7.76
CA VAL A 66 -14.39 -13.75 8.52
C VAL A 66 -15.89 -14.00 8.76
N ILE A 67 -16.61 -14.49 7.75
CA ILE A 67 -18.03 -14.84 7.90
C ILE A 67 -18.22 -15.93 8.95
N ASN A 68 -17.39 -16.97 8.90
CA ASN A 68 -17.47 -18.07 9.87
C ASN A 68 -17.02 -17.64 11.28
N LEU A 69 -16.09 -16.68 11.39
CA LEU A 69 -15.65 -16.15 12.68
C LEU A 69 -16.80 -15.53 13.47
N ASP A 70 -17.71 -14.81 12.82
CA ASP A 70 -18.88 -14.21 13.47
C ASP A 70 -19.91 -15.24 13.95
N LYS A 71 -19.94 -16.45 13.35
CA LYS A 71 -20.79 -17.55 13.84
C LYS A 71 -20.27 -18.12 15.17
N SER A 72 -18.98 -17.93 15.45
CA SER A 72 -18.29 -18.44 16.63
C SER A 72 -18.04 -17.36 17.69
N LEU A 73 -18.74 -16.22 17.67
CA LEU A 73 -18.53 -15.15 18.67
C LEU A 73 -18.72 -15.61 20.11
N GLY A 74 -19.70 -16.49 20.36
CA GLY A 74 -19.98 -17.03 21.68
C GLY A 74 -18.80 -17.79 22.29
N SER A 75 -18.08 -18.59 21.49
CA SER A 75 -16.89 -19.31 21.97
C SER A 75 -15.69 -18.39 22.23
N LEU A 76 -15.70 -17.18 21.65
CA LEU A 76 -14.73 -16.13 21.87
C LEU A 76 -15.11 -15.18 23.03
N GLY A 77 -16.19 -15.47 23.76
CA GLY A 77 -16.67 -14.61 24.85
C GLY A 77 -17.27 -13.28 24.38
N ILE A 78 -17.67 -13.19 23.10
CA ILE A 78 -18.37 -12.04 22.54
C ILE A 78 -19.85 -12.40 22.40
N ARG A 79 -20.74 -11.44 22.66
CA ARG A 79 -22.18 -11.63 22.48
C ARG A 79 -22.46 -12.07 21.03
N PRO A 80 -23.16 -13.20 20.80
CA PRO A 80 -23.60 -13.60 19.47
C PRO A 80 -24.45 -12.51 18.80
N LEU A 81 -24.34 -12.40 17.49
CA LEU A 81 -25.18 -11.49 16.71
C LEU A 81 -26.63 -11.98 16.72
N THR A 82 -27.57 -11.04 16.83
CA THR A 82 -28.97 -11.31 16.52
C THR A 82 -29.15 -11.57 15.02
N SER A 83 -30.23 -12.24 14.61
CA SER A 83 -30.51 -12.48 13.19
C SER A 83 -30.59 -11.19 12.36
N TYR A 84 -31.03 -10.09 12.98
CA TYR A 84 -31.08 -8.76 12.36
C TYR A 84 -29.67 -8.17 12.17
N GLU A 85 -28.83 -8.21 13.21
CA GLU A 85 -27.43 -7.76 13.15
C GLU A 85 -26.61 -8.59 12.15
N ASP A 86 -26.79 -9.91 12.14
CA ASP A 86 -26.10 -10.82 11.23
C ASP A 86 -26.43 -10.51 9.77
N ARG A 87 -27.72 -10.32 9.45
CA ARG A 87 -28.17 -9.96 8.10
C ARG A 87 -27.59 -8.63 7.64
N ARG A 88 -27.54 -7.63 8.53
CA ARG A 88 -27.05 -6.29 8.21
C ARG A 88 -25.54 -6.23 8.05
N THR A 89 -24.79 -6.91 8.91
CA THR A 89 -23.32 -6.99 8.79
C THR A 89 -22.90 -7.79 7.55
N SER A 90 -23.62 -8.87 7.21
CA SER A 90 -23.43 -9.59 5.94
C SER A 90 -23.71 -8.70 4.73
N LYS A 91 -24.78 -7.88 4.78
CA LYS A 91 -25.10 -6.89 3.73
C LYS A 91 -24.01 -5.82 3.63
N ALA A 92 -23.50 -5.33 4.76
CA ALA A 92 -22.41 -4.34 4.80
C ALA A 92 -21.15 -4.86 4.11
N LEU A 93 -20.74 -6.09 4.46
CA LEU A 93 -19.60 -6.74 3.85
C LEU A 93 -19.79 -6.94 2.34
N HIS A 94 -20.94 -7.47 1.93
CA HIS A 94 -21.24 -7.68 0.52
C HIS A 94 -21.20 -6.36 -0.27
N LEU A 95 -21.91 -5.32 0.18
CA LEU A 95 -21.91 -4.02 -0.49
C LEU A 95 -20.53 -3.37 -0.51
N SER A 96 -19.71 -3.56 0.53
CA SER A 96 -18.33 -3.06 0.56
C SER A 96 -17.47 -3.74 -0.50
N VAL A 97 -17.62 -5.06 -0.70
CA VAL A 97 -16.96 -5.80 -1.78
C VAL A 97 -17.47 -5.35 -3.15
N MET A 98 -18.77 -5.13 -3.32
CA MET A 98 -19.34 -4.62 -4.57
C MET A 98 -18.84 -3.20 -4.88
N ALA A 99 -18.79 -2.31 -3.88
CA ALA A 99 -18.27 -0.95 -4.04
C ALA A 99 -16.77 -0.96 -4.38
N PHE A 100 -15.99 -1.81 -3.71
CA PHE A 100 -14.58 -2.00 -4.00
C PHE A 100 -14.36 -2.46 -5.45
N THR A 101 -15.04 -3.52 -5.88
CA THR A 101 -14.88 -4.13 -7.21
C THR A 101 -15.45 -3.27 -8.33
N ALA A 102 -16.48 -2.45 -8.07
CA ALA A 102 -17.03 -1.51 -9.04
C ALA A 102 -16.03 -0.46 -9.53
N GLN A 103 -14.89 -0.25 -8.82
CA GLN A 103 -13.79 0.61 -9.28
C GLN A 103 -13.16 0.14 -10.61
N TRP A 104 -13.39 -1.11 -11.00
CA TRP A 104 -12.92 -1.70 -12.25
C TRP A 104 -14.06 -1.99 -13.24
N ALA A 105 -15.23 -1.35 -13.10
CA ALA A 105 -16.34 -1.52 -14.03
C ALA A 105 -15.90 -1.29 -15.50
N GLN A 106 -16.29 -2.23 -16.36
CA GLN A 106 -15.55 -2.60 -17.58
C GLN A 106 -16.14 -2.05 -18.88
N GLY A 107 -17.18 -1.22 -18.81
CA GLY A 107 -17.81 -0.59 -19.96
C GLY A 107 -17.25 0.79 -20.29
N SER A 108 -16.67 1.49 -19.32
CA SER A 108 -16.19 2.86 -19.55
C SER A 108 -15.11 2.93 -20.63
N HIS A 109 -15.23 3.89 -21.56
CA HIS A 109 -14.19 4.26 -22.53
C HIS A 109 -12.82 4.44 -21.85
N ARG A 110 -12.84 5.01 -20.64
CA ARG A 110 -11.69 5.17 -19.74
C ARG A 110 -10.91 3.87 -19.53
N SER A 111 -11.58 2.73 -19.36
CA SER A 111 -10.93 1.43 -19.15
C SER A 111 -10.14 0.94 -20.36
N ARG A 112 -10.57 1.30 -21.58
CA ARG A 112 -9.97 0.92 -22.87
C ARG A 112 -8.95 1.93 -23.39
N ALA A 113 -9.04 3.18 -22.94
CA ALA A 113 -8.16 4.25 -23.37
C ALA A 113 -6.68 3.87 -23.18
N ARG A 114 -5.85 4.17 -24.17
CA ARG A 114 -4.39 3.98 -24.12
C ARG A 114 -3.70 5.31 -23.85
N TYR A 115 -2.55 5.24 -23.17
CA TYR A 115 -1.76 6.42 -22.92
C TYR A 115 -1.08 6.85 -24.22
N SER A 116 -1.42 8.03 -24.73
CA SER A 116 -0.68 8.68 -25.81
C SER A 116 0.37 9.61 -25.22
N SER A 117 1.60 9.53 -25.73
CA SER A 117 2.68 10.40 -25.29
C SER A 117 2.29 11.88 -25.46
N PRO A 118 2.72 12.75 -24.53
CA PRO A 118 2.66 14.21 -24.65
C PRO A 118 3.08 14.82 -25.99
N THR A 119 3.90 14.12 -26.78
CA THR A 119 4.47 14.59 -28.05
C THR A 119 3.61 14.25 -29.28
N SER A 120 2.56 13.43 -29.12
CA SER A 120 1.69 13.03 -30.21
C SER A 120 0.44 13.94 -30.29
N PRO A 121 0.04 14.42 -31.48
CA PRO A 121 -1.20 15.19 -31.62
C PRO A 121 -2.39 14.34 -31.16
N SER A 122 -3.22 14.91 -30.28
CA SER A 122 -4.39 14.26 -29.72
C SER A 122 -5.49 14.14 -30.79
N ASP A 123 -5.69 12.95 -31.32
CA ASP A 123 -6.92 12.64 -32.06
C ASP A 123 -8.10 12.68 -31.08
N GLY A 124 -8.93 13.70 -31.22
CA GLY A 124 -10.16 13.87 -30.45
C GLY A 124 -11.13 12.72 -30.73
N GLN A 125 -11.13 11.69 -29.89
CA GLN A 125 -12.12 10.63 -29.96
C GLN A 125 -13.40 11.04 -29.23
N LEU A 126 -14.33 11.59 -30.02
CA LEU A 126 -15.74 11.68 -29.71
C LEU A 126 -16.38 10.30 -29.92
N SER A 127 -16.75 9.58 -28.84
CA SER A 127 -17.97 8.75 -28.74
C SER A 127 -17.93 7.69 -27.62
N SER A 128 -18.87 7.81 -26.66
CA SER A 128 -19.72 6.76 -26.02
C SER A 128 -20.16 7.15 -24.59
N GLY A 129 -20.72 8.35 -24.41
CA GLY A 129 -21.05 8.89 -23.07
C GLY A 129 -22.05 8.07 -22.24
N LEU A 130 -22.90 7.24 -22.88
CA LEU A 130 -23.94 6.48 -22.19
C LEU A 130 -23.41 5.30 -21.35
N GLU A 131 -22.40 4.58 -21.84
CA GLU A 131 -21.80 3.45 -21.09
C GLU A 131 -20.93 3.96 -19.93
N GLU A 132 -20.29 5.12 -20.11
CA GLU A 132 -19.55 5.80 -19.05
C GLU A 132 -20.50 6.26 -17.94
N GLU A 133 -21.61 6.94 -18.28
CA GLU A 133 -22.61 7.39 -17.31
C GLU A 133 -23.24 6.21 -16.50
N PHE A 134 -23.45 5.06 -17.14
CA PHE A 134 -23.98 3.88 -16.47
C PHE A 134 -22.99 3.31 -15.44
N ASP A 135 -21.73 3.07 -15.83
CA ASP A 135 -20.70 2.54 -14.93
C ASP A 135 -20.43 3.50 -13.76
N GLU A 136 -20.44 4.81 -14.02
CA GLU A 136 -20.32 5.84 -12.99
C GLU A 136 -21.47 5.79 -11.98
N THR A 137 -22.71 5.67 -12.49
CA THR A 137 -23.90 5.53 -11.66
C THR A 137 -23.84 4.27 -10.80
N VAL A 138 -23.38 3.15 -11.36
CA VAL A 138 -23.22 1.88 -10.63
C VAL A 138 -22.17 2.01 -9.53
N GLN A 139 -20.99 2.54 -9.84
CA GLN A 139 -19.93 2.75 -8.85
C GLN A 139 -20.39 3.66 -7.71
N GLN A 140 -21.01 4.79 -8.04
CA GLN A 140 -21.51 5.75 -7.06
C GLN A 140 -22.63 5.16 -6.19
N SER A 141 -23.53 4.40 -6.81
CA SER A 141 -24.62 3.72 -6.11
C SER A 141 -24.10 2.70 -5.10
N PHE A 142 -23.19 1.81 -5.49
CA PHE A 142 -22.60 0.85 -4.55
C PHE A 142 -21.83 1.55 -3.43
N TRP A 143 -21.05 2.58 -3.75
CA TRP A 143 -20.29 3.34 -2.76
C TRP A 143 -21.22 3.98 -1.71
N ASN A 144 -22.27 4.68 -2.17
CA ASN A 144 -23.25 5.31 -1.29
C ASN A 144 -24.00 4.29 -0.42
N GLN A 145 -24.42 3.17 -1.01
CA GLN A 145 -25.13 2.10 -0.30
C GLN A 145 -24.23 1.43 0.74
N ALA A 146 -22.97 1.12 0.40
CA ALA A 146 -22.02 0.53 1.32
C ALA A 146 -21.75 1.47 2.50
N ARG A 147 -21.43 2.75 2.23
CA ARG A 147 -21.22 3.77 3.26
C ARG A 147 -22.40 3.87 4.22
N LYS A 148 -23.62 4.02 3.68
CA LYS A 148 -24.84 4.11 4.49
C LYS A 148 -25.01 2.90 5.40
N VAL A 149 -24.86 1.69 4.87
CA VAL A 149 -25.03 0.46 5.66
C VAL A 149 -23.93 0.32 6.71
N LEU A 150 -22.69 0.73 6.42
CA LEU A 150 -21.60 0.74 7.39
C LEU A 150 -21.88 1.71 8.54
N ASP A 151 -22.36 2.92 8.23
CA ASP A 151 -22.73 3.94 9.21
C ASP A 151 -23.90 3.48 10.08
N ASP A 152 -24.95 2.93 9.46
CA ASP A 152 -26.11 2.42 10.20
C ASP A 152 -25.71 1.27 11.16
N CYS A 153 -24.60 0.56 10.89
CA CYS A 153 -24.13 -0.58 11.70
C CYS A 153 -23.03 -0.21 12.72
N SER A 154 -22.74 1.08 12.94
CA SER A 154 -21.58 1.55 13.73
C SER A 154 -21.40 0.83 15.08
N GLU A 155 -22.49 0.54 15.78
CA GLU A 155 -22.49 -0.03 17.14
C GLU A 155 -22.33 -1.57 17.20
N VAL A 156 -22.37 -2.27 16.05
CA VAL A 156 -22.38 -3.73 16.03
C VAL A 156 -20.97 -4.32 16.18
N ASN A 157 -20.77 -5.16 17.19
CA ASN A 157 -19.50 -5.84 17.43
C ASN A 157 -19.37 -7.09 16.53
N SER A 158 -18.82 -6.91 15.33
CA SER A 158 -18.74 -7.96 14.29
C SER A 158 -17.40 -7.88 13.54
N PHE A 159 -16.77 -9.04 13.32
CA PHE A 159 -15.57 -9.16 12.49
C PHE A 159 -15.91 -8.96 11.01
N LYS A 160 -17.10 -9.40 10.55
CA LYS A 160 -17.59 -9.08 9.19
C LYS A 160 -17.64 -7.58 8.96
N LEU A 161 -18.20 -6.84 9.91
CA LEU A 161 -18.30 -5.39 9.81
C LEU A 161 -16.94 -4.71 9.83
N ALA A 162 -16.02 -5.17 10.69
CA ALA A 162 -14.68 -4.61 10.75
C ALA A 162 -13.91 -4.84 9.43
N PHE A 163 -14.00 -6.05 8.87
CA PHE A 163 -13.41 -6.37 7.57
C PHE A 163 -14.08 -5.60 6.42
N ALA A 164 -15.39 -5.36 6.49
CA ALA A 164 -16.11 -4.51 5.55
C ALA A 164 -15.59 -3.06 5.58
N GLU A 165 -15.37 -2.49 6.77
CA GLU A 165 -14.74 -1.17 6.94
C GLU A 165 -13.32 -1.13 6.35
N LEU A 166 -12.53 -2.20 6.53
CA LEU A 166 -11.20 -2.29 5.91
C LEU A 166 -11.27 -2.32 4.37
N VAL A 167 -12.11 -3.18 3.79
CA VAL A 167 -12.27 -3.27 2.31
C VAL A 167 -12.80 -1.96 1.74
N PHE A 168 -13.81 -1.37 2.38
CA PHE A 168 -14.37 -0.08 1.96
C PHE A 168 -13.36 1.07 2.11
N GLY A 169 -12.46 0.99 3.09
CA GLY A 169 -11.35 1.93 3.26
C GLY A 169 -10.37 1.97 2.09
N LEU A 170 -10.31 0.91 1.28
CA LEU A 170 -9.51 0.86 0.05
C LEU A 170 -10.27 1.37 -1.18
N THR A 171 -11.58 1.58 -1.04
CA THR A 171 -12.46 2.04 -2.13
C THR A 171 -12.40 3.56 -2.25
N GLN A 172 -12.07 4.03 -3.45
CA GLN A 172 -12.11 5.46 -3.75
C GLN A 172 -13.53 5.91 -4.06
N LYS A 173 -13.87 7.09 -3.54
CA LYS A 173 -15.08 7.79 -3.94
C LYS A 173 -14.89 8.29 -5.36
N ARG A 174 -15.86 8.02 -6.25
CA ARG A 174 -15.84 8.64 -7.58
C ARG A 174 -16.48 10.02 -7.46
N ASP A 175 -15.70 11.07 -7.59
CA ASP A 175 -16.29 12.39 -7.76
C ASP A 175 -16.77 12.55 -9.21
N ALA A 176 -17.97 13.10 -9.38
CA ALA A 176 -18.41 13.59 -10.67
C ALA A 176 -17.35 14.56 -11.15
N ARG A 177 -16.83 14.29 -12.36
CA ARG A 177 -15.71 14.97 -13.02
C ARG A 177 -15.62 16.41 -12.54
N PRO A 178 -14.60 16.79 -11.74
CA PRO A 178 -14.49 18.18 -11.33
C PRO A 178 -14.31 18.98 -12.62
N GLU A 179 -15.15 19.99 -12.84
CA GLU A 179 -15.07 20.96 -13.95
C GLU A 179 -13.80 21.84 -13.83
N THR A 180 -12.68 21.27 -13.40
CA THR A 180 -11.49 21.98 -12.95
C THR A 180 -10.43 22.13 -14.02
N SER A 181 -10.76 21.91 -15.29
CA SER A 181 -9.98 22.53 -16.39
C SER A 181 -9.95 24.07 -16.28
N HIS A 182 -10.82 24.68 -15.47
CA HIS A 182 -10.82 26.12 -15.22
C HIS A 182 -10.35 26.57 -13.83
N ALA A 183 -10.08 25.67 -12.88
CA ALA A 183 -9.77 26.05 -11.49
C ALA A 183 -8.27 26.20 -11.19
N PHE A 184 -7.40 25.56 -11.99
CA PHE A 184 -5.97 25.86 -11.97
C PHE A 184 -5.75 26.98 -12.99
N GLY A 185 -5.52 28.21 -12.50
CA GLY A 185 -5.27 29.37 -13.35
C GLY A 185 -4.27 29.04 -14.46
N LYS A 186 -4.45 29.64 -15.65
CA LYS A 186 -3.54 29.48 -16.79
C LYS A 186 -2.10 29.50 -16.28
N VAL A 187 -1.40 28.38 -16.43
CA VAL A 187 0.03 28.30 -16.12
C VAL A 187 0.70 29.35 -17.01
N ASN A 188 1.42 30.29 -16.41
CA ASN A 188 2.18 31.27 -17.17
C ASN A 188 3.19 30.52 -18.05
N ASP A 189 3.48 31.04 -19.24
CA ASP A 189 4.40 30.45 -20.22
C ASP A 189 5.87 30.38 -19.75
N TRP A 190 6.12 30.74 -18.48
CA TRP A 190 7.40 30.75 -17.79
C TRP A 190 7.37 29.64 -16.74
N GLY A 191 8.30 28.69 -16.84
CA GLY A 191 8.33 27.40 -16.14
C GLY A 191 7.74 27.34 -14.72
N GLU A 192 6.96 26.29 -14.46
CA GLU A 192 6.36 26.02 -13.15
C GLU A 192 7.44 25.50 -12.18
N SER A 193 7.63 26.17 -11.04
CA SER A 193 8.61 25.70 -10.04
C SER A 193 8.14 24.36 -9.43
N ARG A 194 9.07 23.45 -9.13
CA ARG A 194 8.78 22.18 -8.39
C ARG A 194 7.88 22.39 -7.17
N LYS A 195 8.06 23.51 -6.44
CA LYS A 195 7.22 23.84 -5.27
C LYS A 195 5.74 24.03 -5.64
N GLN A 196 5.45 24.66 -6.78
CA GLN A 196 4.09 24.87 -7.28
C GLN A 196 3.45 23.55 -7.70
N VAL A 197 4.19 22.70 -8.44
CA VAL A 197 3.74 21.34 -8.81
C VAL A 197 3.40 20.54 -7.56
N THR A 198 4.29 20.54 -6.57
CA THR A 198 4.09 19.84 -5.29
C THR A 198 2.83 20.33 -4.57
N MET A 199 2.61 21.65 -4.53
CA MET A 199 1.41 22.24 -3.90
C MET A 199 0.13 21.83 -4.63
N ARG A 200 0.10 21.83 -5.97
CA ARG A 200 -1.10 21.41 -6.73
C ARG A 200 -1.42 19.94 -6.53
N ILE A 201 -0.40 19.08 -6.47
CA ILE A 201 -0.57 17.66 -6.16
C ILE A 201 -1.09 17.48 -4.74
N GLN A 202 -0.55 18.22 -3.77
CA GLN A 202 -1.01 18.18 -2.38
C GLN A 202 -2.47 18.64 -2.25
N GLN A 203 -2.86 19.71 -2.94
CA GLN A 203 -4.26 20.16 -3.02
C GLN A 203 -5.18 19.10 -3.62
N ALA A 204 -4.74 18.39 -4.66
CA ALA A 204 -5.50 17.28 -5.22
C ALA A 204 -5.72 16.16 -4.18
N PHE A 205 -4.68 15.78 -3.42
CA PHE A 205 -4.79 14.82 -2.33
C PHE A 205 -5.73 15.29 -1.21
N GLU A 206 -5.69 16.57 -0.84
CA GLU A 206 -6.57 17.14 0.19
C GLU A 206 -8.04 17.18 -0.26
N SER A 207 -8.29 17.43 -1.54
CA SER A 207 -9.64 17.50 -2.11
C SER A 207 -10.37 16.15 -2.15
N ASP A 208 -9.64 15.03 -2.28
CA ASP A 208 -10.17 13.65 -2.23
C ASP A 208 -10.71 13.28 -0.82
N GLY A 209 -10.22 14.00 0.21
CA GLY A 209 -10.63 13.85 1.60
C GLY A 209 -9.94 12.70 2.34
N HIS A 210 -10.17 12.63 3.66
CA HIS A 210 -9.60 11.60 4.52
C HIS A 210 -10.56 10.42 4.71
N ASN A 211 -10.17 9.22 4.27
CA ASN A 211 -10.96 8.00 4.45
C ASN A 211 -10.74 7.42 5.87
N THR A 212 -11.72 7.61 6.75
CA THR A 212 -11.66 7.15 8.16
C THR A 212 -12.07 5.69 8.35
N HIS A 213 -12.47 4.97 7.29
CA HIS A 213 -12.95 3.59 7.44
C HIS A 213 -11.86 2.60 7.82
N LEU A 214 -10.61 2.83 7.39
CA LEU A 214 -9.47 2.02 7.83
C LEU A 214 -9.25 2.13 9.35
N GLU A 215 -9.35 3.35 9.90
CA GLU A 215 -9.27 3.62 11.34
C GLU A 215 -10.41 2.96 12.10
N ARG A 216 -11.64 3.10 11.59
CA ARG A 216 -12.83 2.47 12.20
C ARG A 216 -12.69 0.96 12.25
N GLY A 217 -12.28 0.34 11.14
CA GLY A 217 -12.07 -1.10 11.04
C GLY A 217 -10.96 -1.58 11.99
N ALA A 218 -9.81 -0.91 12.00
CA ALA A 218 -8.70 -1.23 12.90
C ALA A 218 -9.09 -1.07 14.39
N ARG A 219 -9.79 0.02 14.74
CA ARG A 219 -10.28 0.27 16.11
C ARG A 219 -11.27 -0.81 16.54
N ARG A 220 -12.21 -1.17 15.67
CA ARG A 220 -13.19 -2.22 15.93
C ARG A 220 -12.51 -3.57 16.18
N LEU A 221 -11.53 -3.93 15.35
CA LEU A 221 -10.74 -5.15 15.53
C LEU A 221 -9.96 -5.13 16.84
N HIS A 222 -9.37 -3.99 17.21
CA HIS A 222 -8.66 -3.85 18.47
C HIS A 222 -9.58 -4.06 19.69
N VAL A 223 -10.77 -3.46 19.69
CA VAL A 223 -11.77 -3.65 20.75
C VAL A 223 -12.23 -5.11 20.82
N LEU A 224 -12.53 -5.73 19.68
CA LEU A 224 -12.94 -7.13 19.62
C LEU A 224 -11.84 -8.05 20.17
N LYS A 225 -10.59 -7.87 19.71
CA LYS A 225 -9.44 -8.64 20.17
C LYS A 225 -9.26 -8.52 21.68
N ARG A 226 -9.29 -7.30 22.23
CA ARG A 226 -9.17 -7.10 23.68
C ARG A 226 -10.24 -7.82 24.49
N ARG A 227 -11.48 -7.87 23.98
CA ARG A 227 -12.57 -8.60 24.63
C ARG A 227 -12.29 -10.09 24.65
N VAL A 228 -11.85 -10.67 23.53
CA VAL A 228 -11.44 -12.08 23.47
C VAL A 228 -10.29 -12.37 24.43
N ASP A 229 -9.21 -11.58 24.38
CA ASP A 229 -8.04 -11.76 25.26
C ASP A 229 -8.42 -11.62 26.76
N SER A 230 -9.40 -10.78 27.07
CA SER A 230 -9.89 -10.58 28.45
C SER A 230 -10.86 -11.67 28.89
N PHE A 231 -11.58 -12.29 27.96
CA PHE A 231 -12.38 -13.47 28.22
C PHE A 231 -11.47 -14.65 28.49
N GLU A 232 -10.50 -14.94 27.61
CA GLU A 232 -9.53 -16.02 27.77
C GLU A 232 -8.78 -15.94 29.10
N ARG A 233 -8.32 -14.74 29.50
CA ARG A 233 -7.67 -14.55 30.82
C ARG A 233 -8.56 -14.85 32.02
N ARG A 234 -9.89 -14.70 31.89
CA ARG A 234 -10.87 -14.99 32.94
C ARG A 234 -11.24 -16.46 33.01
N THR A 235 -11.24 -17.17 31.88
CA THR A 235 -11.55 -18.61 31.81
C THR A 235 -10.32 -19.51 32.03
N ARG A 236 -9.10 -19.01 31.82
CA ARG A 236 -7.85 -19.78 32.01
C ARG A 236 -7.54 -20.23 33.46
N PRO A 237 -7.95 -19.55 34.55
CA PRO A 237 -7.70 -20.01 35.92
C PRO A 237 -8.41 -21.32 36.28
N GLU A 238 -9.52 -21.67 35.61
CA GLU A 238 -10.34 -22.84 35.96
C GLU A 238 -9.87 -24.16 35.30
N LEU A 239 -8.98 -24.09 34.30
CA LEU A 239 -8.52 -25.25 33.52
C LEU A 239 -7.02 -25.54 33.66
N ALA A 240 -6.27 -24.71 34.40
CA ALA A 240 -4.81 -24.81 34.52
C ALA A 240 -4.29 -26.01 35.36
N VAL A 241 -5.17 -26.94 35.77
CA VAL A 241 -4.76 -28.19 36.46
C VAL A 241 -4.55 -29.35 35.47
N ARG A 242 -4.95 -29.25 34.20
CA ARG A 242 -4.71 -30.33 33.22
C ARG A 242 -4.33 -29.77 31.85
N ASP A 243 -3.16 -30.19 31.40
CA ASP A 243 -2.56 -30.03 30.08
C ASP A 243 -1.87 -28.70 29.79
N ASP A 244 -0.62 -28.64 30.26
CA ASP A 244 0.46 -27.91 29.60
C ASP A 244 0.85 -28.64 28.29
N GLU A 245 1.31 -27.85 27.32
CA GLU A 245 1.74 -28.25 25.97
C GLU A 245 0.63 -28.68 24.98
N THR A 246 0.36 -27.82 23.99
CA THR A 246 -0.45 -28.03 22.77
C THR A 246 -1.95 -27.69 22.78
N ALA A 247 -2.40 -26.66 23.51
CA ALA A 247 -3.67 -26.02 23.18
C ALA A 247 -3.58 -25.39 21.77
N ALA A 248 -3.93 -26.16 20.73
CA ALA A 248 -4.02 -25.70 19.37
C ALA A 248 -4.93 -24.47 19.36
N THR A 249 -4.37 -23.30 19.03
CA THR A 249 -5.17 -22.09 18.80
C THR A 249 -6.30 -22.45 17.82
N SER A 250 -7.55 -22.25 18.24
CA SER A 250 -8.71 -22.59 17.41
C SER A 250 -8.60 -21.87 16.05
N THR A 251 -9.21 -22.45 15.01
CA THR A 251 -9.23 -21.83 13.67
C THR A 251 -9.81 -20.42 13.72
N GLU A 252 -10.77 -20.19 14.61
CA GLU A 252 -11.36 -18.90 14.95
C GLU A 252 -10.30 -17.93 15.50
N ARG A 253 -9.54 -18.36 16.52
CA ARG A 253 -8.49 -17.54 17.14
C ARG A 253 -7.42 -17.13 16.14
N ARG A 254 -7.01 -18.05 15.26
CA ARG A 254 -6.05 -17.78 14.19
C ARG A 254 -6.60 -16.78 13.17
N THR A 255 -7.86 -16.97 12.78
CA THR A 255 -8.55 -16.05 11.85
C THR A 255 -8.65 -14.64 12.45
N MET A 256 -9.01 -14.53 13.72
CA MET A 256 -9.06 -13.25 14.42
C MET A 256 -7.71 -12.54 14.39
N GLU A 257 -6.60 -13.23 14.69
CA GLU A 257 -5.26 -12.61 14.66
C GLU A 257 -4.82 -12.19 13.27
N LEU A 258 -5.18 -12.96 12.23
CA LEU A 258 -4.92 -12.55 10.85
C LEU A 258 -5.70 -11.29 10.46
N VAL A 259 -6.98 -11.23 10.78
CA VAL A 259 -7.80 -10.06 10.43
C VAL A 259 -7.36 -8.85 11.26
N PHE A 260 -6.99 -9.04 12.52
CA PHE A 260 -6.37 -8.00 13.34
C PHE A 260 -5.05 -7.50 12.74
N TRP A 261 -4.17 -8.41 12.30
CA TRP A 261 -2.95 -8.05 11.60
C TRP A 261 -3.23 -7.24 10.35
N LEU A 262 -4.23 -7.64 9.54
CA LEU A 262 -4.65 -6.88 8.37
C LEU A 262 -5.06 -5.44 8.73
N GLY A 263 -5.85 -5.27 9.79
CA GLY A 263 -6.24 -3.96 10.30
C GLY A 263 -5.04 -3.11 10.69
N VAL A 264 -4.06 -3.69 11.39
CA VAL A 264 -2.81 -3.00 11.77
C VAL A 264 -1.96 -2.64 10.55
N MET A 265 -1.86 -3.51 9.55
CA MET A 265 -1.15 -3.22 8.31
C MET A 265 -1.74 -2.00 7.60
N PHE A 266 -3.05 -2.00 7.33
CA PHE A 266 -3.70 -0.90 6.62
C PHE A 266 -3.71 0.40 7.43
N ASP A 267 -3.96 0.33 8.73
CA ASP A 267 -3.90 1.51 9.61
C ASP A 267 -2.49 2.10 9.67
N THR A 268 -1.44 1.27 9.75
CA THR A 268 -0.05 1.74 9.81
C THR A 268 0.37 2.44 8.50
N LEU A 269 0.04 1.85 7.35
CA LEU A 269 0.29 2.48 6.05
C LEU A 269 -0.49 3.80 5.91
N SER A 270 -1.78 3.79 6.26
CA SER A 270 -2.63 4.98 6.22
C SER A 270 -2.09 6.08 7.12
N ALA A 271 -1.72 5.74 8.35
CA ALA A 271 -1.22 6.66 9.35
C ALA A 271 0.04 7.38 8.89
N ALA A 272 1.00 6.63 8.34
CA ALA A 272 2.24 7.19 7.82
C ALA A 272 1.99 8.15 6.64
N ILE A 273 1.08 7.77 5.74
CA ILE A 273 0.76 8.51 4.52
C ILE A 273 0.03 9.83 4.82
N THR A 274 -0.86 9.83 5.82
CA THR A 274 -1.66 11.01 6.20
C THR A 274 -1.14 11.70 7.46
N GLU A 275 0.08 11.34 7.89
CA GLU A 275 0.78 11.92 9.06
C GLU A 275 -0.06 11.94 10.36
N ARG A 276 -0.95 10.95 10.53
CA ARG A 276 -1.78 10.81 11.72
C ARG A 276 -1.20 9.76 12.68
N PRO A 277 -1.57 9.79 13.96
CA PRO A 277 -1.27 8.68 14.87
C PRO A 277 -1.92 7.37 14.39
N VAL A 278 -1.24 6.25 14.67
CA VAL A 278 -1.80 4.90 14.50
C VAL A 278 -2.94 4.66 15.50
N THR A 279 -3.94 3.90 15.07
CA THR A 279 -5.12 3.56 15.87
C THR A 279 -4.76 2.61 17.02
N VAL A 280 -3.86 1.66 16.76
CA VAL A 280 -3.35 0.72 17.76
C VAL A 280 -1.89 1.08 18.03
N PRO A 281 -1.53 1.58 19.22
CA PRO A 281 -0.16 1.96 19.55
C PRO A 281 0.72 0.73 19.87
N ASP A 282 2.04 0.92 19.94
CA ASP A 282 3.01 -0.18 20.06
C ASP A 282 2.85 -0.96 21.37
N GLU A 283 2.55 -0.27 22.47
CA GLU A 283 2.36 -0.85 23.80
C GLU A 283 1.18 -1.84 23.84
N GLU A 284 0.15 -1.57 23.03
CA GLU A 284 -1.08 -2.34 22.97
C GLU A 284 -1.06 -3.41 21.87
N SER A 285 -0.05 -3.33 20.99
CA SER A 285 0.16 -4.24 19.87
C SER A 285 1.13 -5.38 20.23
N ASN A 286 1.99 -5.21 21.23
CA ASN A 286 2.85 -6.30 21.68
C ASN A 286 2.06 -7.37 22.45
N LYS A 287 2.26 -8.65 22.12
CA LYS A 287 1.84 -9.73 23.04
C LYS A 287 2.65 -9.59 24.33
N PRO A 288 2.04 -9.73 25.52
CA PRO A 288 2.82 -9.77 26.75
C PRO A 288 3.84 -10.90 26.62
N LYS A 289 5.13 -10.55 26.66
CA LYS A 289 6.19 -11.53 26.88
C LYS A 289 5.80 -12.24 28.16
N SER A 290 5.69 -13.58 28.15
CA SER A 290 5.55 -14.34 29.38
C SER A 290 6.71 -13.93 30.28
N LEU A 291 6.44 -13.18 31.34
CA LEU A 291 7.44 -12.83 32.32
C LEU A 291 8.01 -14.16 32.85
N PRO A 292 9.33 -14.36 32.85
CA PRO A 292 9.92 -15.41 33.66
C PRO A 292 9.47 -15.17 35.10
N ILE A 293 9.05 -16.23 35.78
CA ILE A 293 8.68 -16.20 37.19
C ILE A 293 9.82 -15.53 37.97
N ASP A 294 9.50 -14.44 38.68
CA ASP A 294 10.42 -13.64 39.49
C ASP A 294 11.20 -14.51 40.48
N THR A 295 12.50 -14.72 40.23
CA THR A 295 13.48 -14.86 41.30
C THR A 295 13.99 -13.46 41.63
N GLY A 296 13.46 -12.90 42.71
CA GLY A 296 13.53 -11.49 43.07
C GLY A 296 14.92 -10.87 42.97
N ASN A 297 15.00 -9.78 42.18
CA ASN A 297 15.97 -8.71 42.38
C ASN A 297 15.37 -7.41 41.79
N PRO A 298 14.87 -6.48 42.63
CA PRO A 298 14.28 -5.23 42.16
C PRO A 298 15.37 -4.17 42.03
N SER A 299 16.28 -4.29 41.07
CA SER A 299 17.30 -3.27 40.79
C SER A 299 17.93 -3.44 39.40
N THR A 300 17.20 -3.11 38.33
CA THR A 300 17.79 -2.59 37.08
C THR A 300 16.72 -1.91 36.22
N SER A 301 16.79 -0.57 36.23
CA SER A 301 16.53 0.36 35.13
C SER A 301 15.34 0.14 34.18
N CYS A 302 14.39 1.06 34.29
CA CYS A 302 13.49 1.50 33.24
C CYS A 302 14.26 1.92 31.96
N THR A 303 14.36 1.06 30.95
CA THR A 303 14.53 1.39 29.51
C THR A 303 14.54 0.09 28.69
N ALA A 304 13.43 -0.66 28.68
CA ALA A 304 13.25 -1.66 27.62
C ALA A 304 12.84 -0.90 26.35
N SER A 305 13.74 -0.81 25.37
CA SER A 305 13.41 -0.24 24.06
C SER A 305 12.17 -0.94 23.51
N GLN A 306 11.20 -0.12 23.08
CA GLN A 306 9.94 -0.55 22.51
C GLN A 306 10.17 -1.13 21.10
N ASP A 307 10.68 -2.35 21.06
CA ASP A 307 10.88 -3.12 19.84
C ASP A 307 9.52 -3.68 19.39
N TRP A 308 8.78 -2.95 18.55
CA TRP A 308 7.49 -3.38 18.00
C TRP A 308 7.68 -4.58 17.06
N ASN A 309 7.63 -5.79 17.61
CA ASN A 309 7.85 -7.04 16.88
C ASN A 309 9.15 -7.08 16.04
N ASP A 310 10.11 -6.16 16.23
CA ASP A 310 11.36 -6.09 15.46
C ASP A 310 12.08 -7.44 15.45
N GLY A 311 12.20 -8.08 16.61
CA GLY A 311 12.79 -9.41 16.71
C GLY A 311 12.01 -10.50 15.97
N PHE A 312 10.67 -10.43 15.93
CA PHE A 312 9.86 -11.38 15.18
C PHE A 312 9.95 -11.14 13.66
N ILE A 313 10.09 -9.88 13.23
CA ILE A 313 10.04 -9.52 11.81
C ILE A 313 11.43 -9.59 11.17
N ILE A 314 12.46 -9.07 11.85
CA ILE A 314 13.84 -9.00 11.36
C ILE A 314 14.61 -10.29 11.67
N ASN A 315 14.52 -10.82 12.89
CA ASN A 315 15.34 -11.97 13.30
C ASN A 315 14.72 -13.33 12.96
N ARG A 316 13.60 -13.35 12.23
CA ARG A 316 12.94 -14.61 11.82
C ARG A 316 13.82 -15.48 10.95
N HIS A 317 14.60 -14.87 10.08
CA HIS A 317 15.46 -15.56 9.14
C HIS A 317 16.81 -14.85 9.09
N GLN A 318 17.76 -15.28 9.91
CA GLN A 318 19.18 -14.96 9.68
C GLN A 318 19.63 -15.71 8.42
N LYS A 319 19.45 -15.07 7.25
CA LYS A 319 19.85 -15.63 5.96
C LYS A 319 21.34 -15.38 5.77
N LEU A 320 22.07 -16.43 5.40
CA LEU A 320 23.50 -16.34 5.06
C LEU A 320 23.74 -15.57 3.76
N ALA A 321 22.76 -15.57 2.84
CA ALA A 321 22.80 -14.83 1.59
C ALA A 321 21.38 -14.49 1.09
N PRO A 322 21.20 -13.38 0.33
CA PRO A 322 19.94 -13.02 -0.31
C PRO A 322 19.57 -13.97 -1.47
N LEU A 323 18.28 -14.20 -1.69
CA LEU A 323 17.79 -14.99 -2.83
C LEU A 323 18.03 -14.23 -4.15
N ARG A 324 18.44 -14.95 -5.20
CA ARG A 324 18.69 -14.42 -6.55
C ARG A 324 17.93 -15.20 -7.62
N TRP A 325 17.65 -14.58 -8.76
CA TRP A 325 17.13 -15.23 -9.96
C TRP A 325 18.28 -15.83 -10.81
N PRO A 326 18.09 -16.98 -11.50
CA PRO A 326 16.90 -17.82 -11.53
C PRO A 326 16.75 -18.69 -10.28
N CYS A 327 15.51 -18.82 -9.79
CA CYS A 327 15.18 -19.70 -8.67
C CYS A 327 13.74 -20.23 -8.80
N PRO A 328 13.38 -21.30 -8.05
CA PRO A 328 12.02 -21.85 -8.08
C PRO A 328 10.97 -20.80 -7.69
N THR A 329 9.82 -20.81 -8.35
CA THR A 329 8.71 -19.88 -8.08
C THR A 329 8.27 -19.89 -6.62
N ASP A 330 8.25 -21.05 -5.97
CA ASP A 330 7.88 -21.17 -4.56
C ASP A 330 8.90 -20.53 -3.61
N ALA A 331 10.17 -20.44 -4.02
CA ALA A 331 11.18 -19.71 -3.26
C ALA A 331 10.90 -18.20 -3.30
N ILE A 332 10.59 -17.68 -4.50
CA ILE A 332 10.21 -16.26 -4.69
C ILE A 332 8.93 -15.96 -3.89
N ALA A 333 7.92 -16.81 -4.00
CA ALA A 333 6.66 -16.65 -3.29
C ALA A 333 6.85 -16.59 -1.76
N ARG A 334 7.72 -17.45 -1.20
CA ARG A 334 8.09 -17.39 0.22
C ARG A 334 8.81 -16.10 0.57
N GLU A 335 9.77 -15.68 -0.25
CA GLU A 335 10.54 -14.46 -0.03
C GLU A 335 9.64 -13.21 -0.02
N LEU A 336 8.68 -13.13 -0.95
CA LEU A 336 7.70 -12.04 -0.98
C LEU A 336 6.78 -12.02 0.25
N ARG A 337 6.36 -13.20 0.74
CA ARG A 337 5.57 -13.31 1.99
C ARG A 337 6.35 -12.85 3.21
N ASP A 338 7.64 -13.16 3.28
CA ASP A 338 8.54 -12.74 4.37
C ASP A 338 8.85 -11.23 4.32
N ALA A 339 8.92 -10.65 3.13
CA ALA A 339 9.14 -9.22 2.94
C ALA A 339 7.92 -8.36 3.34
N ALA A 340 6.70 -8.89 3.23
CA ALA A 340 5.46 -8.15 3.53
C ALA A 340 5.42 -7.50 4.93
N PRO A 341 5.73 -8.18 6.05
CA PRO A 341 5.78 -7.56 7.38
C PRO A 341 6.92 -6.54 7.54
N VAL A 342 8.06 -6.73 6.85
CA VAL A 342 9.20 -5.77 6.90
C VAL A 342 8.81 -4.42 6.29
N LYS A 343 8.04 -4.45 5.20
CA LYS A 343 7.42 -3.24 4.63
C LYS A 343 6.57 -2.51 5.67
N VAL A 344 5.70 -3.23 6.38
CA VAL A 344 4.82 -2.64 7.38
C VAL A 344 5.64 -2.08 8.55
N LEU A 345 6.71 -2.77 8.95
CA LEU A 345 7.64 -2.32 9.98
C LEU A 345 8.29 -0.98 9.62
N LEU A 346 8.71 -0.77 8.37
CA LEU A 346 9.26 0.53 7.96
C LEU A 346 8.23 1.66 8.10
N PHE A 347 7.01 1.46 7.61
CA PHE A 347 5.91 2.42 7.83
C PHE A 347 5.65 2.66 9.32
N ARG A 348 5.77 1.63 10.16
CA ARG A 348 5.65 1.76 11.62
C ARG A 348 6.74 2.63 12.23
N LYS A 349 8.00 2.49 11.79
CA LYS A 349 9.09 3.36 12.25
C LYS A 349 8.88 4.82 11.81
N ILE A 350 8.31 5.03 10.62
CA ILE A 350 7.94 6.37 10.13
C ILE A 350 6.84 6.99 11.01
N THR A 351 5.78 6.26 11.34
CA THR A 351 4.72 6.81 12.22
C THR A 351 5.24 7.12 13.62
N ARG A 352 6.19 6.32 14.14
CA ARG A 352 6.89 6.63 15.39
C ARG A 352 7.67 7.95 15.29
N LEU A 353 8.44 8.15 14.21
CA LEU A 353 9.15 9.42 13.95
C LEU A 353 8.19 10.62 13.90
N GLN A 354 7.11 10.52 13.12
CA GLN A 354 6.08 11.57 13.01
C GLN A 354 5.42 11.85 14.37
N THR A 355 5.15 10.81 15.17
CA THR A 355 4.57 10.96 16.51
C THR A 355 5.53 11.65 17.48
N LEU A 356 6.82 11.28 17.47
CA LEU A 356 7.84 11.90 18.30
C LEU A 356 8.03 13.39 17.95
N TYR A 357 8.01 13.71 16.65
CA TYR A 357 8.02 15.10 16.17
C TYR A 357 6.83 15.88 16.74
N ASN A 358 5.60 15.39 16.54
CA ASN A 358 4.38 16.06 17.00
C ASN A 358 4.28 16.20 18.53
N ARG A 359 4.96 15.33 19.28
CA ARG A 359 5.02 15.39 20.76
C ARG A 359 6.17 16.25 21.30
N GLY A 360 7.01 16.82 20.44
CA GLY A 360 8.17 17.60 20.86
C GLY A 360 9.20 16.76 21.61
N ALA A 361 9.45 15.53 21.18
CA ALA A 361 10.45 14.65 21.79
C ALA A 361 11.86 15.25 21.72
N GLY A 362 12.71 14.90 22.69
CA GLY A 362 14.11 15.36 22.73
C GLY A 362 14.97 14.76 21.62
N GLN A 363 16.06 15.46 21.28
CA GLN A 363 16.97 15.06 20.19
C GLN A 363 17.49 13.61 20.27
N PRO A 364 17.90 13.08 21.45
CA PRO A 364 18.39 11.70 21.54
C PRO A 364 17.32 10.68 21.11
N THR A 365 16.08 10.87 21.54
CA THR A 365 14.96 9.96 21.21
C THR A 365 14.59 10.01 19.73
N ILE A 366 14.68 11.19 19.11
CA ILE A 366 14.47 11.34 17.67
C ILE A 366 15.58 10.62 16.89
N GLU A 367 16.83 10.78 17.32
CA GLU A 367 17.97 10.12 16.66
C GLU A 367 17.92 8.59 16.78
N ASP A 368 17.55 8.06 17.95
CA ASP A 368 17.33 6.62 18.13
C ASP A 368 16.26 6.10 17.16
N ALA A 369 15.16 6.84 17.01
CA ALA A 369 14.09 6.46 16.08
C ALA A 369 14.54 6.55 14.61
N ILE A 370 15.42 7.50 14.24
CA ILE A 370 16.01 7.58 12.89
C ILE A 370 16.89 6.35 12.66
N HIS A 371 17.72 5.98 13.64
CA HIS A 371 18.58 4.82 13.57
C HIS A 371 17.79 3.51 13.42
N ASP A 372 16.70 3.36 14.17
CA ASP A 372 15.79 2.22 14.08
C ASP A 372 15.20 2.10 12.66
N ALA A 373 14.69 3.21 12.10
CA ALA A 373 14.12 3.23 10.75
C ALA A 373 15.15 2.87 9.67
N LEU A 374 16.35 3.46 9.75
CA LEU A 374 17.46 3.17 8.83
C LEU A 374 17.95 1.72 8.95
N SER A 375 17.84 1.10 10.13
CA SER A 375 18.17 -0.31 10.32
C SER A 375 17.21 -1.25 9.60
N VAL A 376 15.90 -0.94 9.61
CA VAL A 376 14.90 -1.67 8.81
C VAL A 376 15.19 -1.51 7.31
N TYR A 377 15.52 -0.30 6.86
CA TYR A 377 15.91 -0.04 5.47
C TYR A 377 17.13 -0.86 5.04
N ARG A 378 18.20 -0.86 5.87
CA ARG A 378 19.41 -1.66 5.61
C ARG A 378 19.11 -3.16 5.57
N HIS A 379 18.29 -3.66 6.51
CA HIS A 379 17.89 -5.07 6.53
C HIS A 379 17.18 -5.47 5.24
N TRP A 380 16.25 -4.65 4.74
CA TRP A 380 15.58 -4.91 3.46
C TRP A 380 16.57 -4.98 2.30
N ASN A 381 17.45 -3.98 2.20
CA ASN A 381 18.41 -3.90 1.10
C ASN A 381 19.37 -5.09 1.07
N MET A 382 19.78 -5.60 2.24
CA MET A 382 20.69 -6.76 2.32
C MET A 382 19.97 -8.09 2.11
N THR A 383 18.69 -8.19 2.49
CA THR A 383 17.96 -9.48 2.53
C THR A 383 17.09 -9.69 1.29
N TYR A 384 16.30 -8.68 0.93
CA TYR A 384 15.25 -8.76 -0.11
C TYR A 384 15.60 -7.96 -1.35
N GLY A 385 16.37 -6.87 -1.22
CA GLY A 385 16.73 -5.94 -2.29
C GLY A 385 17.18 -6.63 -3.60
N PRO A 386 18.13 -7.57 -3.55
CA PRO A 386 18.63 -8.25 -4.76
C PRO A 386 17.55 -9.02 -5.52
N LEU A 387 16.66 -9.75 -4.83
CA LEU A 387 15.56 -10.45 -5.49
C LEU A 387 14.59 -9.47 -6.15
N PHE A 388 14.22 -8.38 -5.47
CA PHE A 388 13.30 -7.39 -6.03
C PHE A 388 13.88 -6.69 -7.26
N GLN A 389 15.20 -6.46 -7.27
CA GLN A 389 15.91 -5.96 -8.45
C GLN A 389 15.89 -6.98 -9.60
N ASP A 390 16.19 -8.24 -9.33
CA ASP A 390 16.10 -9.32 -10.32
C ASP A 390 14.66 -9.42 -10.88
N CYS A 391 13.63 -9.27 -10.03
CA CYS A 391 12.23 -9.27 -10.44
C CYS A 391 11.88 -8.12 -11.39
N LEU A 392 12.43 -6.92 -11.17
CA LEU A 392 12.25 -5.79 -12.08
C LEU A 392 12.89 -6.08 -13.46
N GLN A 393 14.11 -6.60 -13.45
CA GLN A 393 14.87 -6.89 -14.68
C GLN A 393 14.23 -8.02 -15.49
N GLN A 394 13.63 -9.00 -14.82
CA GLN A 394 13.07 -10.20 -15.43
C GLN A 394 11.53 -10.23 -15.44
N HIS A 395 10.87 -9.07 -15.30
CA HIS A 395 9.43 -8.95 -15.08
C HIS A 395 8.58 -9.86 -15.98
N THR A 396 8.85 -9.84 -17.29
CA THR A 396 8.08 -10.59 -18.29
C THR A 396 8.27 -12.11 -18.21
N SER A 397 9.36 -12.56 -17.61
CA SER A 397 9.70 -13.98 -17.41
C SER A 397 9.11 -14.56 -16.12
N LEU A 398 8.59 -13.70 -15.23
CA LEU A 398 8.01 -14.13 -13.97
C LEU A 398 6.57 -14.63 -14.15
N PRO A 399 6.11 -15.58 -13.32
CA PRO A 399 4.69 -15.95 -13.26
C PRO A 399 3.80 -14.76 -12.91
N ALA A 400 2.60 -14.70 -13.50
CA ALA A 400 1.64 -13.61 -13.31
C ALA A 400 1.37 -13.25 -11.84
N ARG A 401 1.26 -14.27 -10.98
CA ARG A 401 1.07 -14.11 -9.53
C ARG A 401 2.26 -13.38 -8.88
N VAL A 402 3.48 -13.75 -9.25
CA VAL A 402 4.70 -13.10 -8.74
C VAL A 402 4.74 -11.65 -9.22
N GLN A 403 4.46 -11.40 -10.51
CA GLN A 403 4.40 -10.04 -11.08
C GLN A 403 3.46 -9.14 -10.29
N SER A 404 2.24 -9.60 -10.03
CA SER A 404 1.25 -8.88 -9.21
C SER A 404 1.78 -8.59 -7.79
N TRP A 405 2.27 -9.61 -7.09
CA TRP A 405 2.69 -9.47 -5.69
C TRP A 405 3.88 -8.55 -5.49
N TYR A 406 4.95 -8.72 -6.27
CA TYR A 406 6.17 -7.94 -6.05
C TYR A 406 5.95 -6.47 -6.44
N VAL A 407 5.12 -6.19 -7.46
CA VAL A 407 4.83 -4.81 -7.88
C VAL A 407 4.16 -4.04 -6.75
N CYS A 408 3.15 -4.65 -6.13
CA CYS A 408 2.44 -4.03 -5.01
C CYS A 408 3.36 -3.86 -3.79
N LEU A 409 4.13 -4.89 -3.44
CA LEU A 409 5.06 -4.83 -2.30
C LEU A 409 6.15 -3.78 -2.50
N LEU A 410 6.80 -3.77 -3.66
CA LEU A 410 7.91 -2.88 -3.96
C LEU A 410 7.44 -1.43 -4.05
N GLY A 411 6.30 -1.17 -4.71
CA GLY A 411 5.77 0.19 -4.80
C GLY A 411 5.45 0.77 -3.41
N HIS A 412 4.89 -0.04 -2.51
CA HIS A 412 4.61 0.40 -1.15
C HIS A 412 5.90 0.59 -0.33
N TRP A 413 6.89 -0.29 -0.49
CA TRP A 413 8.20 -0.15 0.14
C TRP A 413 8.89 1.15 -0.30
N LEU A 414 8.93 1.42 -1.60
CA LEU A 414 9.60 2.60 -2.15
C LEU A 414 8.92 3.91 -1.72
N LEU A 415 7.58 3.92 -1.60
CA LEU A 415 6.89 5.05 -0.98
C LEU A 415 7.38 5.28 0.46
N ALA A 416 7.46 4.23 1.28
CA ALA A 416 7.95 4.35 2.65
C ALA A 416 9.39 4.90 2.70
N VAL A 417 10.27 4.44 1.81
CA VAL A 417 11.65 4.95 1.71
C VAL A 417 11.68 6.45 1.44
N MET A 418 10.85 6.93 0.50
CA MET A 418 10.80 8.36 0.19
C MET A 418 10.17 9.19 1.32
N ILE A 419 9.13 8.69 1.99
CA ILE A 419 8.56 9.34 3.19
C ILE A 419 9.59 9.38 4.33
N LEU A 420 10.37 8.31 4.53
CA LEU A 420 11.46 8.29 5.52
C LEU A 420 12.51 9.37 5.21
N ALA A 421 12.90 9.51 3.93
CA ALA A 421 13.85 10.54 3.52
C ALA A 421 13.33 11.95 3.84
N ASP A 422 12.04 12.21 3.60
CA ASP A 422 11.39 13.48 3.93
C ASP A 422 11.31 13.73 5.45
N ALA A 423 10.96 12.70 6.23
CA ALA A 423 10.93 12.78 7.69
C ALA A 423 12.31 13.10 8.28
N ILE A 424 13.37 12.42 7.82
CA ILE A 424 14.76 12.70 8.24
C ILE A 424 15.15 14.13 7.84
N SER A 425 14.86 14.52 6.60
CA SER A 425 15.14 15.87 6.10
C SER A 425 14.47 16.94 6.95
N LEU A 426 13.22 16.71 7.36
CA LEU A 426 12.47 17.63 8.22
C LEU A 426 13.13 17.75 9.60
N MET A 427 13.46 16.62 10.24
CA MET A 427 14.09 16.58 11.55
C MET A 427 15.46 17.27 11.57
N ASP A 428 16.29 17.00 10.56
CA ASP A 428 17.61 17.62 10.41
C ASP A 428 17.50 19.13 10.19
N ASN A 429 16.59 19.58 9.32
CA ASN A 429 16.41 20.99 9.01
C ASN A 429 15.81 21.81 10.17
N GLN A 430 15.02 21.17 11.05
CA GLN A 430 14.44 21.80 12.24
C GLN A 430 15.36 21.73 13.47
N GLY A 431 16.57 21.16 13.36
CA GLY A 431 17.50 21.01 14.47
C GLY A 431 17.02 20.05 15.57
N LEU A 432 16.17 19.07 15.19
CA LEU A 432 15.58 18.10 16.12
C LEU A 432 16.38 16.81 16.22
N SER A 433 17.29 16.56 15.29
CA SER A 433 18.25 15.46 15.37
C SER A 433 19.53 15.87 16.10
N LEU A 434 20.36 14.89 16.45
CA LEU A 434 21.67 15.18 17.05
C LEU A 434 22.57 15.88 16.02
N PRO A 435 23.18 17.04 16.33
CA PRO A 435 23.94 17.82 15.35
C PRO A 435 25.06 17.05 14.64
N ARG A 436 25.75 16.16 15.37
CA ARG A 436 26.81 15.31 14.82
C ARG A 436 26.28 14.32 13.77
N GLU A 437 25.15 13.67 14.06
CA GLU A 437 24.55 12.68 13.18
C GLU A 437 23.92 13.35 11.94
N ALA A 438 23.25 14.49 12.13
CA ALA A 438 22.75 15.32 11.04
C ALA A 438 23.88 15.77 10.09
N CYS A 439 25.02 16.19 10.66
CA CYS A 439 26.21 16.56 9.88
C CYS A 439 26.77 15.36 9.10
N GLY A 440 26.84 14.17 9.72
CA GLY A 440 27.24 12.94 9.04
C GLY A 440 26.31 12.55 7.88
N ARG A 441 24.99 12.62 8.09
CA ARG A 441 23.99 12.38 7.04
C ARG A 441 24.12 13.37 5.88
N LYS A 442 24.35 14.66 6.18
CA LYS A 442 24.59 15.70 5.17
C LYS A 442 25.87 15.46 4.39
N ALA A 443 26.95 15.04 5.06
CA ALA A 443 28.23 14.75 4.40
C ALA A 443 28.15 13.56 3.43
N MET A 444 27.28 12.58 3.72
CA MET A 444 27.01 11.44 2.83
C MET A 444 25.86 11.68 1.83
N ASP A 445 25.25 12.87 1.88
CA ASP A 445 24.05 13.21 1.10
C ASP A 445 22.93 12.16 1.20
N LEU A 446 22.74 11.60 2.40
CA LEU A 446 21.89 10.42 2.62
C LEU A 446 20.46 10.64 2.13
N VAL A 447 19.89 11.81 2.41
CA VAL A 447 18.51 12.14 2.03
C VAL A 447 18.35 12.18 0.51
N ALA A 448 19.28 12.82 -0.21
CA ALA A 448 19.23 12.86 -1.67
C ALA A 448 19.44 11.46 -2.26
N LEU A 449 20.36 10.67 -1.70
CA LEU A 449 20.58 9.29 -2.11
C LEU A 449 19.32 8.43 -1.96
N LEU A 450 18.62 8.52 -0.83
CA LEU A 450 17.35 7.80 -0.60
C LEU A 450 16.27 8.24 -1.59
N ARG A 451 16.11 9.55 -1.81
CA ARG A 451 15.13 10.09 -2.78
C ARG A 451 15.44 9.66 -4.21
N ARG A 452 16.70 9.76 -4.64
CA ARG A 452 17.14 9.40 -6.00
C ARG A 452 17.04 7.90 -6.25
N ALA A 453 17.54 7.07 -5.34
CA ALA A 453 17.42 5.62 -5.46
C ALA A 453 15.94 5.19 -5.48
N GLY A 454 15.13 5.77 -4.58
CA GLY A 454 13.69 5.55 -4.52
C GLY A 454 12.99 5.94 -5.82
N SER A 455 13.19 7.16 -6.30
CA SER A 455 12.51 7.68 -7.51
C SER A 455 12.92 6.93 -8.77
N CYS A 456 14.21 6.58 -8.93
CA CYS A 456 14.69 5.74 -10.02
C CYS A 456 14.01 4.36 -9.99
N MET A 457 14.01 3.67 -8.85
CA MET A 457 13.35 2.36 -8.74
C MET A 457 11.84 2.43 -8.94
N VAL A 458 11.17 3.50 -8.50
CA VAL A 458 9.74 3.72 -8.75
C VAL A 458 9.48 3.91 -10.24
N SER A 459 10.33 4.65 -10.95
CA SER A 459 10.21 4.81 -12.41
C SER A 459 10.44 3.49 -13.17
N ASP A 460 11.37 2.65 -12.72
CA ASP A 460 11.60 1.32 -13.29
C ASP A 460 10.40 0.40 -13.03
N LEU A 461 9.84 0.44 -11.82
CA LEU A 461 8.62 -0.26 -11.46
C LEU A 461 7.44 0.17 -12.33
N ALA A 462 7.26 1.49 -12.52
CA ALA A 462 6.24 2.05 -13.41
C ALA A 462 6.40 1.50 -14.83
N ARG A 463 7.61 1.58 -15.39
CA ARG A 463 7.92 1.14 -16.76
C ARG A 463 7.58 -0.32 -17.00
N VAL A 464 7.91 -1.22 -16.07
CA VAL A 464 7.68 -2.66 -16.28
C VAL A 464 6.24 -3.08 -16.04
N SER A 465 5.52 -2.42 -15.12
CA SER A 465 4.21 -2.87 -14.63
C SER A 465 2.99 -2.31 -15.37
N VAL A 466 3.16 -1.25 -16.16
CA VAL A 466 2.06 -0.66 -16.95
C VAL A 466 1.56 -1.60 -18.05
N PRO A 467 0.27 -1.48 -18.45
CA PRO A 467 -0.24 -2.14 -19.64
C PRO A 467 0.60 -1.90 -20.89
N ARG A 468 0.85 -2.98 -21.63
CA ARG A 468 1.55 -2.96 -22.93
C ARG A 468 0.57 -3.25 -24.07
N ASP A 469 1.00 -2.90 -25.28
CA ASP A 469 0.22 -3.15 -26.50
C ASP A 469 0.39 -4.58 -27.03
N ASN A 470 1.48 -5.26 -26.64
CA ASN A 470 1.72 -6.67 -26.94
C ASN A 470 1.10 -7.62 -25.89
N GLU A 471 1.13 -8.92 -26.17
CA GLU A 471 0.66 -9.96 -25.23
C GLU A 471 1.64 -10.20 -24.07
N GLU A 472 2.85 -9.63 -24.12
CA GLU A 472 3.88 -9.79 -23.08
C GLU A 472 3.49 -9.07 -21.79
N GLY A 473 3.71 -9.72 -20.65
CA GLY A 473 3.35 -9.15 -19.34
C GLY A 473 1.85 -9.19 -19.03
N ARG A 474 1.02 -9.80 -19.91
CA ARG A 474 -0.38 -10.06 -19.57
C ARG A 474 -0.51 -11.15 -18.53
N LEU A 475 -1.39 -10.90 -17.57
CA LEU A 475 -1.69 -11.81 -16.48
C LEU A 475 -2.85 -12.73 -16.89
N SER A 476 -2.59 -13.70 -17.76
CA SER A 476 -3.62 -14.54 -18.40
C SER A 476 -4.60 -15.25 -17.43
N ALA A 477 -4.17 -15.54 -16.20
CA ALA A 477 -5.00 -16.15 -15.17
C ALA A 477 -5.94 -15.16 -14.44
N TYR A 478 -5.74 -13.85 -14.61
CA TYR A 478 -6.46 -12.80 -13.90
C TYR A 478 -7.70 -12.33 -14.67
N HIS A 479 -8.62 -11.73 -13.92
CA HIS A 479 -9.78 -11.06 -14.43
C HIS A 479 -9.43 -10.06 -15.53
N HIS A 480 -10.24 -10.01 -16.58
CA HIS A 480 -9.94 -9.21 -17.75
C HIS A 480 -9.85 -7.69 -17.50
N ALA A 481 -10.44 -7.19 -16.40
CA ALA A 481 -10.29 -5.80 -15.97
C ALA A 481 -8.84 -5.43 -15.57
N VAL A 482 -8.06 -6.41 -15.10
CA VAL A 482 -6.74 -6.17 -14.49
C VAL A 482 -5.62 -6.93 -15.17
N ARG A 483 -5.93 -7.82 -16.13
CA ARG A 483 -4.95 -8.69 -16.77
C ARG A 483 -3.92 -7.98 -17.65
N GLU A 484 -4.16 -6.71 -18.01
CA GLU A 484 -3.30 -6.01 -18.98
C GLU A 484 -1.93 -5.62 -18.41
N GLY A 485 -1.78 -5.57 -17.09
CA GLY A 485 -0.50 -5.31 -16.44
C GLY A 485 -0.60 -5.38 -14.92
N ALA A 486 0.50 -5.78 -14.28
CA ALA A 486 0.56 -5.97 -12.82
C ALA A 486 0.18 -4.72 -12.02
N LEU A 487 0.41 -3.52 -12.58
CA LEU A 487 -0.01 -2.25 -11.98
C LEU A 487 -1.51 -2.20 -11.65
N LEU A 488 -2.36 -2.84 -12.46
CA LEU A 488 -3.81 -2.81 -12.30
C LEU A 488 -4.33 -3.74 -11.19
N THR A 489 -3.47 -4.62 -10.67
CA THR A 489 -3.80 -5.59 -9.62
C THR A 489 -3.66 -5.04 -8.20
N GLU A 490 -3.19 -3.80 -8.03
CA GLU A 490 -3.07 -3.17 -6.71
C GLU A 490 -4.46 -2.94 -6.08
N PRO A 491 -4.77 -3.55 -4.91
CA PRO A 491 -6.04 -3.33 -4.22
C PRO A 491 -6.16 -1.92 -3.64
N TRP A 492 -5.07 -1.29 -3.21
CA TRP A 492 -5.08 0.06 -2.64
C TRP A 492 -4.32 1.07 -3.49
N THR A 493 -4.98 1.50 -4.55
CA THR A 493 -4.43 2.40 -5.57
C THR A 493 -3.75 3.66 -5.00
N MET A 494 -4.28 4.23 -3.92
CA MET A 494 -3.76 5.45 -3.29
C MET A 494 -2.27 5.35 -2.94
N VAL A 495 -1.79 4.17 -2.53
CA VAL A 495 -0.38 4.00 -2.16
C VAL A 495 0.52 4.15 -3.40
N LEU A 496 0.15 3.52 -4.52
CA LEU A 496 0.91 3.67 -5.76
C LEU A 496 0.75 5.06 -6.39
N ILE A 497 -0.42 5.69 -6.27
CA ILE A 497 -0.61 7.10 -6.71
C ILE A 497 0.42 7.98 -6.00
N ARG A 498 0.51 7.89 -4.67
CA ARG A 498 1.48 8.68 -3.90
C ARG A 498 2.92 8.33 -4.25
N SER A 499 3.23 7.04 -4.45
CA SER A 499 4.56 6.61 -4.87
C SER A 499 4.99 7.24 -6.19
N PHE A 500 4.16 7.13 -7.23
CA PHE A 500 4.48 7.69 -8.55
C PHE A 500 4.46 9.22 -8.56
N ALA A 501 3.56 9.83 -7.78
CA ALA A 501 3.49 11.28 -7.65
C ALA A 501 4.79 11.84 -7.03
N MET A 502 5.20 11.28 -5.90
CA MET A 502 6.40 11.69 -5.18
C MET A 502 7.66 11.49 -6.03
N ALA A 503 7.81 10.32 -6.66
CA ALA A 503 8.93 10.05 -7.57
C ALA A 503 8.92 10.98 -8.79
N GLY A 504 7.76 11.21 -9.40
CA GLY A 504 7.62 12.14 -10.53
C GLY A 504 8.02 13.56 -10.16
N THR A 505 7.59 14.06 -9.01
CA THR A 505 7.98 15.39 -8.51
C THR A 505 9.48 15.52 -8.25
N VAL A 506 10.13 14.46 -7.75
CA VAL A 506 11.59 14.43 -7.58
C VAL A 506 12.30 14.47 -8.95
N LEU A 507 11.82 13.69 -9.92
CA LEU A 507 12.41 13.59 -11.26
C LEU A 507 12.14 14.83 -12.14
N LEU A 508 11.18 15.69 -11.79
CA LEU A 508 10.90 16.93 -12.52
C LEU A 508 11.92 18.05 -12.30
N ASP A 509 12.75 17.98 -11.26
CA ASP A 509 13.73 19.03 -10.91
C ASP A 509 15.17 18.50 -11.01
N PRO A 510 15.68 18.23 -12.23
CA PRO A 510 17.04 17.72 -12.41
C PRO A 510 18.14 18.72 -12.00
N ALA A 511 17.79 20.00 -11.84
CA ALA A 511 18.73 21.05 -11.43
C ALA A 511 19.07 20.99 -9.93
N ALA A 512 18.27 20.31 -9.11
CA ALA A 512 18.53 20.17 -7.68
C ALA A 512 19.70 19.22 -7.36
N ASP A 513 20.02 18.29 -8.25
CA ASP A 513 20.87 17.13 -7.94
C ASP A 513 22.19 17.09 -8.70
N THR A 514 22.31 17.82 -9.81
CA THR A 514 23.52 17.86 -10.60
C THR A 514 23.60 19.18 -11.35
N GLY A 515 24.62 19.99 -11.07
CA GLY A 515 25.04 21.08 -11.97
C GLY A 515 25.57 20.58 -13.33
N SER A 516 25.22 19.35 -13.73
CA SER A 516 25.70 18.71 -14.94
C SER A 516 24.92 19.22 -16.15
N GLN A 517 25.67 19.72 -17.13
CA GLN A 517 25.17 20.03 -18.48
C GLN A 517 24.99 18.78 -19.34
N ASP A 518 24.89 17.58 -18.74
CA ASP A 518 24.77 16.32 -19.46
C ASP A 518 23.34 16.13 -19.98
N GLU A 519 23.16 16.39 -21.27
CA GLU A 519 21.88 16.26 -21.96
C GLU A 519 21.33 14.82 -21.94
N GLU A 520 22.20 13.80 -21.87
CA GLU A 520 21.78 12.40 -21.85
C GLU A 520 21.18 12.01 -20.50
N LEU A 521 21.82 12.39 -19.40
CA LEU A 521 21.30 12.19 -18.05
C LEU A 521 19.96 12.93 -17.84
N LEU A 522 19.84 14.13 -18.40
CA LEU A 522 18.60 14.91 -18.38
C LEU A 522 17.48 14.21 -19.14
N ARG A 523 17.78 13.69 -20.34
CA ARG A 523 16.83 12.92 -21.14
C ARG A 523 16.36 11.67 -20.39
N GLU A 524 17.28 10.90 -19.79
CA GLU A 524 16.92 9.73 -18.99
C GLU A 524 16.02 10.12 -17.81
N THR A 525 16.32 11.21 -17.11
CA THR A 525 15.52 11.70 -15.99
C THR A 525 14.09 12.05 -16.42
N PHE A 526 13.92 12.69 -17.57
CA PHE A 526 12.60 13.00 -18.12
C PHE A 526 11.84 11.77 -18.63
N GLU A 527 12.53 10.75 -19.14
CA GLU A 527 11.91 9.47 -19.51
C GLU A 527 11.44 8.68 -18.28
N ARG A 528 12.22 8.73 -17.19
CA ARG A 528 11.83 8.18 -15.89
C ARG A 528 10.61 8.91 -15.32
N CYS A 529 10.59 10.23 -15.38
CA CYS A 529 9.43 11.03 -14.98
C CYS A 529 8.19 10.66 -15.82
N GLU A 530 8.34 10.54 -17.14
CA GLU A 530 7.24 10.14 -18.03
C GLU A 530 6.70 8.75 -17.69
N SER A 531 7.57 7.81 -17.28
CA SER A 531 7.15 6.49 -16.83
C SER A 531 6.23 6.57 -15.60
N CYS A 532 6.54 7.45 -14.62
CA CYS A 532 5.65 7.73 -13.49
C CYS A 532 4.31 8.35 -13.93
N VAL A 533 4.33 9.33 -14.84
CA VAL A 533 3.11 9.95 -15.40
C VAL A 533 2.24 8.92 -16.10
N ARG A 534 2.84 8.03 -16.90
CA ARG A 534 2.15 6.96 -17.61
C ARG A 534 1.50 5.97 -16.64
N ALA A 535 2.20 5.58 -15.57
CA ALA A 535 1.64 4.72 -14.54
C ALA A 535 0.45 5.38 -13.81
N LEU A 536 0.58 6.65 -13.43
CA LEU A 536 -0.52 7.43 -12.84
C LEU A 536 -1.71 7.53 -13.80
N TRP A 537 -1.47 7.68 -15.09
CA TRP A 537 -2.53 7.75 -16.07
C TRP A 537 -3.30 6.43 -16.17
N TYR A 538 -2.61 5.29 -16.18
CA TYR A 538 -3.23 3.95 -16.21
C TYR A 538 -3.96 3.61 -14.89
N LEU A 539 -3.40 3.96 -13.73
CA LEU A 539 -4.13 3.92 -12.46
C LEU A 539 -5.34 4.86 -12.49
N GLY A 540 -5.22 5.93 -13.24
CA GLY A 540 -6.30 6.81 -13.62
C GLY A 540 -7.34 6.18 -14.53
N ARG A 541 -7.38 4.86 -14.73
CA ARG A 541 -8.58 4.16 -15.22
C ARG A 541 -9.59 3.86 -14.09
N LYS A 542 -9.10 3.68 -12.86
CA LYS A 542 -9.91 3.41 -11.65
C LYS A 542 -10.02 4.60 -10.69
N SER A 543 -9.10 5.56 -10.78
CA SER A 543 -8.96 6.67 -9.83
C SER A 543 -9.02 8.03 -10.52
N SER A 544 -10.03 8.87 -10.25
CA SER A 544 -10.07 10.28 -10.72
C SER A 544 -8.85 11.05 -10.23
N LEU A 545 -8.50 10.91 -8.94
CA LEU A 545 -7.32 11.51 -8.34
C LEU A 545 -6.03 11.17 -9.11
N SER A 546 -5.82 9.88 -9.42
CA SER A 546 -4.64 9.47 -10.19
C SER A 546 -4.57 10.13 -11.56
N ARG A 547 -5.72 10.32 -12.21
CA ARG A 547 -5.79 11.00 -13.51
C ARG A 547 -5.43 12.48 -13.37
N GLN A 548 -5.99 13.17 -12.37
CA GLN A 548 -5.67 14.55 -12.07
C GLN A 548 -4.17 14.75 -11.77
N VAL A 549 -3.57 13.87 -10.97
CA VAL A 549 -2.13 13.94 -10.65
C VAL A 549 -1.27 13.64 -11.88
N ALA A 550 -1.69 12.69 -12.75
CA ALA A 550 -1.03 12.45 -14.04
C ALA A 550 -1.06 13.69 -14.94
N ASP A 551 -2.19 14.39 -14.99
CA ASP A 551 -2.36 15.60 -15.80
C ASP A 551 -1.49 16.75 -15.28
N ILE A 552 -1.44 16.95 -13.96
CA ILE A 552 -0.55 17.96 -13.32
C ILE A 552 0.91 17.68 -13.67
N LEU A 553 1.42 16.47 -13.37
CA LEU A 553 2.81 16.11 -13.61
C LEU A 553 3.16 16.07 -15.11
N GLY A 554 2.23 15.57 -15.93
CA GLY A 554 2.41 15.50 -17.38
C GLY A 554 2.50 16.89 -18.02
N GLU A 555 1.73 17.86 -17.52
CA GLU A 555 1.82 19.24 -17.98
C GLU A 555 3.14 19.91 -17.56
N SER A 556 3.53 19.78 -16.30
CA SER A 556 4.81 20.33 -15.83
C SER A 556 6.00 19.72 -16.58
N LEU A 557 5.96 18.41 -16.87
CA LEU A 557 6.99 17.73 -17.68
C LEU A 557 7.09 18.30 -19.11
N ARG A 558 5.95 18.61 -19.74
CA ARG A 558 5.92 19.24 -21.08
C ARG A 558 6.56 20.62 -21.06
N ILE A 559 6.21 21.43 -20.07
CA ILE A 559 6.72 22.80 -19.92
C ILE A 559 8.25 22.77 -19.74
N GLU A 560 8.76 21.91 -18.87
CA GLU A 560 10.21 21.76 -18.65
C GLU A 560 10.96 21.30 -19.90
N ARG A 561 10.41 20.34 -20.67
CA ARG A 561 11.01 19.91 -21.95
C ARG A 561 11.13 21.09 -22.94
N ARG A 562 10.05 21.86 -23.13
CA ARG A 562 10.04 23.03 -24.03
C ARG A 562 11.00 24.12 -23.57
N TYR A 563 11.02 24.43 -22.27
CA TYR A 563 11.92 25.45 -21.72
C TYR A 563 13.39 25.11 -22.00
N ARG A 564 13.78 23.84 -21.85
CA ARG A 564 15.14 23.36 -22.11
C ARG A 564 15.48 23.36 -23.60
N GLU A 565 14.57 22.91 -24.46
CA GLU A 565 14.73 22.96 -25.92
C GLU A 565 14.91 24.40 -26.43
N GLY A 566 14.09 25.35 -25.94
CA GLY A 566 14.20 26.77 -26.29
C GLY A 566 15.50 27.42 -25.77
N THR A 567 15.95 27.02 -24.58
CA THR A 567 17.23 27.49 -24.00
C THR A 567 18.44 26.96 -24.79
N SER A 568 18.38 25.71 -25.28
CA SER A 568 19.43 25.12 -26.12
C SER A 568 19.52 25.85 -27.47
N HIS A 569 18.39 26.11 -28.14
CA HIS A 569 18.34 26.88 -29.39
C HIS A 569 18.84 28.32 -29.21
N GLY A 570 18.48 28.99 -28.11
CA GLY A 570 18.96 30.34 -27.79
C GLY A 570 20.48 30.40 -27.56
N ARG A 571 21.09 29.38 -26.95
CA ARG A 571 22.55 29.29 -26.80
C ARG A 571 23.25 29.05 -28.12
N LEU A 572 22.69 28.20 -28.98
CA LEU A 572 23.24 27.91 -30.31
C LEU A 572 23.23 29.17 -31.20
N LEU A 573 22.13 29.93 -31.20
CA LEU A 573 22.03 31.21 -31.91
C LEU A 573 23.00 32.26 -31.34
N GLY A 574 23.15 32.33 -30.01
CA GLY A 574 24.12 33.22 -29.36
C GLY A 574 25.58 32.89 -29.69
N GLN A 575 25.92 31.62 -29.89
CA GLN A 575 27.25 31.20 -30.34
C GLN A 575 27.47 31.49 -31.83
N ILE A 576 26.44 31.35 -32.67
CA ILE A 576 26.52 31.66 -34.10
C ILE A 576 26.62 33.18 -34.35
N MET A 577 26.00 34.01 -33.51
CA MET A 577 26.08 35.47 -33.62
C MET A 577 27.36 36.08 -33.02
N ALA A 578 28.18 35.28 -32.34
CA ALA A 578 29.45 35.72 -31.73
C ALA A 578 30.69 35.40 -32.61
N VAL A 579 30.47 34.83 -33.80
CA VAL A 579 31.46 34.62 -34.88
C VAL A 579 31.17 35.60 -35.99
#